data_AF-A0A965NAB3-F1
#
_entry.id   AF-A0A965NAB3-F1
#
_cell.length_a   1.000
_cell.length_b   1.000
_cell.length_c   1.000
_cell.angle_alpha   90.00
_cell.angle_beta   90.00
_cell.angle_gamma   90.00
#
_symmetry.space_group_name_H-M   'P 1'
#
loop_
_entity.id
_entity.type
_entity.pdbx_description
1 polymer ?
#
loop_
_entity_poly.entity_id
_entity_poly.type
_entity_poly.pdbx_seq_one_letter_code
_entity_poly.pdbx_strand_id
1 'polypeptide(L)'
;MGRYYFGDIEGKFAFAIQSSDAADRFGVSGEQNTLSYYFSSDNLDDVEEELKNIIRNLGDKFSKVRKLSKGWVNSEKIKELKITDDDLSEFADFELGLKIRRQIKLTGSCHFEAEL
;
A
#
# COMPACT_ATOMS: atom_id res chain seq x y z
N MET A 1 0.52 -11.54 -15.68
CA MET A 1 0.13 -10.11 -15.61
C MET A 1 0.95 -9.36 -16.65
N GLY A 2 0.31 -8.62 -17.56
CA GLY A 2 0.99 -7.95 -18.67
C GLY A 2 1.21 -6.46 -18.39
N ARG A 3 2.23 -5.87 -19.01
CA ARG A 3 2.49 -4.42 -18.96
C ARG A 3 1.82 -3.76 -20.15
N TYR A 4 1.12 -2.66 -19.90
CA TYR A 4 0.34 -1.94 -20.90
C TYR A 4 0.79 -0.49 -20.97
N TYR A 5 0.63 0.12 -22.14
CA TYR A 5 0.77 1.57 -22.33
C TYR A 5 -0.51 2.07 -22.99
N PHE A 6 -0.90 3.28 -22.64
CA PHE A 6 -2.21 3.84 -22.98
C PHE A 6 -2.10 5.36 -23.09
N GLY A 7 -2.97 5.99 -23.89
CA GLY A 7 -2.92 7.40 -24.28
C GLY A 7 -3.48 7.61 -25.69
N ASP A 8 -2.90 8.51 -26.49
CA ASP A 8 -3.23 8.67 -27.92
C ASP A 8 -2.93 7.40 -28.75
N ILE A 9 -2.07 6.53 -28.21
CA ILE A 9 -1.88 5.17 -28.67
C ILE A 9 -2.12 4.22 -27.50
N GLU A 10 -2.67 3.06 -27.82
CA GLU A 10 -2.91 2.00 -26.85
C GLU A 10 -2.24 0.72 -27.30
N GLY A 11 -1.74 -0.03 -26.33
CA GLY A 11 -1.15 -1.31 -26.62
C GLY A 11 -0.66 -2.02 -25.39
N LYS A 12 -0.10 -3.19 -25.66
CA LYS A 12 0.52 -4.03 -24.67
C LYS A 12 1.97 -4.19 -25.04
N PHE A 13 2.86 -3.99 -24.07
CA PHE A 13 4.26 -4.36 -24.27
C PHE A 13 4.35 -5.87 -24.49
N ALA A 14 5.08 -6.28 -25.53
CA ALA A 14 5.27 -7.69 -25.82
C ALA A 14 5.79 -8.42 -24.56
N PHE A 15 4.98 -9.37 -24.07
CA PHE A 15 5.23 -10.03 -22.80
C PHE A 15 6.60 -10.70 -22.80
N ALA A 16 7.41 -10.41 -21.79
CA ALA A 16 8.80 -10.85 -21.62
C ALA A 16 9.81 -10.38 -22.69
N ILE A 17 9.42 -9.56 -23.68
CA ILE A 17 10.30 -9.15 -24.80
C ILE A 17 10.50 -7.64 -24.87
N GLN A 18 9.44 -6.84 -24.68
CA GLN A 18 9.50 -5.38 -24.88
C GLN A 18 9.52 -4.64 -23.54
N SER A 19 10.46 -3.71 -23.38
CA SER A 19 10.60 -2.89 -22.17
C SER A 19 9.58 -1.75 -22.09
N SER A 20 9.27 -1.27 -20.87
CA SER A 20 8.30 -0.19 -20.63
C SER A 20 8.79 1.18 -21.11
N ASP A 21 10.10 1.38 -21.13
CA ASP A 21 10.82 2.56 -21.63
C ASP A 21 11.14 2.46 -23.13
N ALA A 22 10.54 1.50 -23.87
CA ALA A 22 10.81 1.34 -25.31
C ALA A 22 10.51 2.60 -26.15
N ALA A 23 9.69 3.51 -25.62
CA ALA A 23 9.41 4.81 -26.20
C ALA A 23 10.66 5.70 -26.29
N ASP A 24 11.65 5.49 -25.42
CA ASP A 24 12.84 6.35 -25.33
C ASP A 24 13.72 6.26 -26.58
N ARG A 25 13.63 5.12 -27.29
CA ARG A 25 14.29 4.90 -28.59
C ARG A 25 13.83 5.88 -29.67
N PHE A 26 12.69 6.54 -29.45
CA PHE A 26 12.12 7.48 -30.38
C PHE A 26 12.43 8.94 -30.02
N GLY A 27 13.45 9.17 -29.19
CA GLY A 27 14.07 10.49 -28.99
C GLY A 27 13.52 11.31 -27.82
N VAL A 28 12.79 10.66 -26.91
CA VAL A 28 12.33 11.24 -25.65
C VAL A 28 12.82 10.36 -24.49
N SER A 29 12.63 10.79 -23.25
CA SER A 29 12.83 9.92 -22.08
C SER A 29 11.56 9.93 -21.26
N GLY A 30 11.07 8.75 -20.88
CA GLY A 30 9.95 8.62 -19.95
C GLY A 30 10.30 9.12 -18.55
N GLU A 31 9.34 9.74 -17.86
CA GLU A 31 9.50 10.18 -16.47
C GLU A 31 8.89 9.13 -15.52
N GLN A 32 9.63 8.72 -14.49
CA GLN A 32 9.13 7.83 -13.43
C GLN A 32 8.59 8.65 -12.25
N ASN A 33 7.27 8.65 -12.09
CA ASN A 33 6.57 9.21 -10.95
C ASN A 33 6.46 8.16 -9.83
N THR A 34 7.52 7.91 -9.07
CA THR A 34 7.46 7.09 -7.85
C THR A 34 7.57 7.95 -6.60
N LEU A 35 6.91 7.53 -5.51
CA LEU A 35 7.04 8.14 -4.17
C LEU A 35 8.06 7.38 -3.35
N SER A 36 9.07 8.06 -2.80
CA SER A 36 10.08 7.45 -1.91
C SER A 36 9.86 7.90 -0.47
N TYR A 37 9.75 6.95 0.44
CA TYR A 37 9.56 7.17 1.88
C TYR A 37 10.79 6.76 2.66
N TYR A 38 11.20 7.58 3.64
CA TYR A 38 12.29 7.29 4.55
C TYR A 38 11.90 7.61 5.99
N PHE A 39 11.99 6.63 6.87
CA PHE A 39 11.73 6.72 8.30
C PHE A 39 12.98 6.36 9.09
N SER A 40 13.30 7.13 10.12
CA SER A 40 14.37 6.82 11.08
C SER A 40 13.80 6.37 12.43
N SER A 41 14.69 6.07 13.38
CA SER A 41 14.35 5.86 14.79
C SER A 41 13.60 7.04 15.41
N ASP A 42 13.81 8.26 14.93
CA ASP A 42 13.18 9.46 15.47
C ASP A 42 11.69 9.51 15.13
N ASN A 43 11.29 8.88 14.02
CA ASN A 43 9.89 8.77 13.60
C ASN A 43 9.16 7.61 14.31
N LEU A 44 9.84 6.84 15.17
CA LEU A 44 9.22 5.68 15.80
C LEU A 44 8.06 6.08 16.71
N ASP A 45 8.21 7.17 17.45
CA ASP A 45 7.17 7.67 18.35
C ASP A 45 5.93 8.11 17.56
N ASP A 46 6.12 8.87 16.47
CA ASP A 46 5.03 9.29 15.57
C ASP A 46 4.28 8.08 14.99
N VAL A 47 5.01 7.07 14.51
CA VAL A 47 4.41 5.85 13.97
C VAL A 47 3.65 5.08 15.06
N GLU A 48 4.16 5.02 16.29
CA GLU A 48 3.47 4.37 17.40
C GLU A 48 2.24 5.14 17.88
N GLU A 49 2.27 6.47 17.86
CA GLU A 49 1.11 7.31 18.15
C GLU A 49 0.02 7.11 17.10
N GLU A 50 0.37 7.13 15.82
CA GLU A 50 -0.62 6.96 14.75
C GLU A 50 -1.23 5.57 14.76
N LEU A 51 -0.44 4.52 15.03
CA LEU A 51 -0.98 3.17 15.23
C LEU A 51 -1.98 3.12 16.40
N LYS A 52 -1.76 3.87 17.48
CA LYS A 52 -2.72 3.96 18.60
C LYS A 52 -3.97 4.73 18.19
N ASN A 53 -3.85 5.79 17.39
CA ASN A 53 -4.98 6.55 16.85
C ASN A 53 -5.86 5.64 16.00
N ILE A 54 -5.28 4.90 15.07
CA ILE A 54 -6.04 3.97 14.21
C ILE A 54 -6.73 2.89 15.04
N ILE A 55 -6.06 2.31 16.04
CA ILE A 55 -6.70 1.34 16.96
C ILE A 55 -7.89 1.99 17.69
N ARG A 56 -7.75 3.24 18.13
CA ARG A 56 -8.80 3.97 18.85
C ARG A 56 -9.98 4.31 17.94
N ASN A 57 -9.73 4.70 16.69
CA ASN A 57 -10.76 4.99 15.70
C ASN A 57 -11.57 3.74 15.36
N LEU A 58 -10.89 2.63 15.08
CA LEU A 58 -11.54 1.35 14.78
C LEU A 58 -12.26 0.78 16.01
N GLY A 59 -11.76 1.02 17.22
CA GLY A 59 -12.37 0.61 18.49
C GLY A 59 -12.77 -0.88 18.50
N ASP A 60 -14.04 -1.16 18.81
CA ASP A 60 -14.58 -2.52 18.86
C ASP A 60 -14.59 -3.24 17.49
N LYS A 61 -14.51 -2.47 16.39
CA LYS A 61 -14.47 -3.04 15.04
C LYS A 61 -13.09 -3.60 14.70
N PHE A 62 -12.02 -3.15 15.37
CA PHE A 62 -10.64 -3.59 15.09
C PHE A 62 -10.50 -5.12 15.08
N SER A 63 -11.08 -5.78 16.08
CA SER A 63 -11.04 -7.24 16.19
C SER A 63 -11.80 -7.96 15.07
N LYS A 64 -12.85 -7.32 14.53
CA LYS A 64 -13.64 -7.86 13.43
C LYS A 64 -12.88 -7.66 12.10
N VAL A 65 -12.40 -6.45 11.84
CA VAL A 65 -11.63 -6.13 10.63
C VAL A 65 -10.34 -6.97 10.54
N ARG A 66 -9.64 -7.15 11.66
CA ARG A 66 -8.45 -8.03 11.73
C ARG A 66 -8.74 -9.49 11.40
N LYS A 67 -9.97 -9.98 11.67
CA LYS A 67 -10.38 -11.33 11.28
C LYS A 67 -10.75 -11.39 9.80
N LEU A 68 -11.36 -10.32 9.26
CA LEU A 68 -11.62 -10.18 7.83
C LEU A 68 -10.31 -10.17 7.03
N SER A 69 -9.30 -9.40 7.44
CA SER A 69 -8.04 -9.31 6.70
C SER A 69 -7.27 -10.63 6.64
N LYS A 70 -7.43 -11.50 7.65
CA LYS A 70 -6.74 -12.79 7.79
C LYS A 70 -7.41 -13.96 7.06
N GLY A 71 -8.59 -13.80 6.48
CA GLY A 71 -9.30 -14.92 5.86
C GLY A 71 -10.34 -14.51 4.84
N TRP A 72 -10.66 -15.43 3.92
CA TRP A 72 -11.79 -15.30 2.99
C TRP A 72 -13.10 -15.18 3.78
N VAL A 73 -13.56 -13.94 3.98
CA VAL A 73 -14.89 -13.70 4.50
C VAL A 73 -15.79 -13.36 3.32
N ASN A 74 -16.81 -14.19 3.10
CA ASN A 74 -17.84 -13.94 2.11
C ASN A 74 -18.45 -12.55 2.33
N SER A 75 -18.71 -11.83 1.25
CA SER A 75 -19.28 -10.47 1.25
C SER A 75 -20.58 -10.35 2.08
N GLU A 76 -21.30 -11.44 2.27
CA GLU A 76 -22.50 -11.53 3.11
C GLU A 76 -22.22 -11.29 4.61
N LYS A 77 -21.08 -11.78 5.14
CA LYS A 77 -20.68 -11.55 6.54
C LYS A 77 -20.20 -10.12 6.79
N ILE A 78 -19.70 -9.42 5.77
CA ILE A 78 -19.24 -8.02 5.89
C ILE A 78 -20.45 -7.11 6.17
N LYS A 79 -21.60 -7.36 5.51
CA LYS A 79 -22.84 -6.59 5.72
C LYS A 79 -23.43 -6.79 7.13
N GLU A 80 -23.34 -7.99 7.69
CA GLU A 80 -23.80 -8.26 9.06
C GLU A 80 -22.92 -7.59 10.13
N LEU A 81 -21.63 -7.41 9.85
CA LEU A 81 -20.66 -6.90 10.82
C LEU A 81 -20.63 -5.37 10.95
N LYS A 82 -21.40 -4.64 10.12
CA LYS A 82 -21.43 -3.16 10.05
C LYS A 82 -20.03 -2.54 9.88
N ILE A 83 -19.21 -3.19 9.04
CA ILE A 83 -17.86 -2.72 8.66
C ILE A 83 -17.99 -1.96 7.36
N THR A 84 -17.43 -0.75 7.32
CA THR A 84 -17.39 0.09 6.13
C THR A 84 -16.07 -0.09 5.38
N ASP A 85 -16.01 0.38 4.14
CA ASP A 85 -14.77 0.40 3.37
C ASP A 85 -13.70 1.28 4.03
N ASP A 86 -14.11 2.38 4.69
CA ASP A 86 -13.22 3.22 5.49
C ASP A 86 -12.57 2.45 6.65
N ASP A 87 -13.34 1.58 7.35
CA ASP A 87 -12.78 0.74 8.42
C ASP A 87 -11.73 -0.26 7.86
N LEU A 88 -11.92 -0.73 6.62
CA LEU A 88 -10.97 -1.61 5.94
C LEU A 88 -9.72 -0.83 5.51
N SER A 89 -9.89 0.40 5.02
CA SER A 89 -8.80 1.29 4.64
C SER A 89 -7.93 1.65 5.85
N GLU A 90 -8.54 2.10 6.96
CA GLU A 90 -7.80 2.40 8.19
C GLU A 90 -7.02 1.17 8.67
N PHE A 91 -7.58 -0.03 8.56
CA PHE A 91 -6.88 -1.24 8.94
C PHE A 91 -5.72 -1.60 7.99
N ALA A 92 -5.84 -1.31 6.69
CA ALA A 92 -4.73 -1.47 5.75
C ALA A 92 -3.57 -0.51 6.09
N ASP A 93 -3.89 0.74 6.44
CA ASP A 93 -2.91 1.72 6.91
C ASP A 93 -2.25 1.27 8.22
N PHE A 94 -3.01 0.68 9.13
CA PHE A 94 -2.48 0.05 10.34
C PHE A 94 -1.48 -1.07 10.03
N GLU A 95 -1.76 -1.93 9.04
CA GLU A 95 -0.84 -2.99 8.64
C GLU A 95 0.44 -2.43 8.01
N LEU A 96 0.35 -1.36 7.22
CA LEU A 96 1.50 -0.65 6.69
C LEU A 96 2.36 -0.04 7.82
N GLY A 97 1.74 0.71 8.73
CA GLY A 97 2.41 1.31 9.88
C GLY A 97 3.08 0.27 10.79
N LEU A 98 2.45 -0.91 10.97
CA LEU A 98 3.08 -2.02 11.70
C LEU A 98 4.35 -2.55 11.03
N LYS A 99 4.38 -2.61 9.69
CA LYS A 99 5.58 -3.03 8.94
C LYS A 99 6.70 -1.99 9.09
N ILE A 100 6.37 -0.70 8.92
CA ILE A 100 7.30 0.42 9.10
C ILE A 100 7.91 0.38 10.50
N ARG A 101 7.06 0.35 11.54
CA ARG A 101 7.48 0.26 12.94
C ARG A 101 8.41 -0.92 13.21
N ARG A 102 8.04 -2.11 12.74
CA ARG A 102 8.86 -3.32 12.91
C ARG A 102 10.23 -3.15 12.28
N GLN A 103 10.28 -2.59 11.09
CA GLN A 103 11.54 -2.38 10.37
C GLN A 103 12.44 -1.37 11.09
N ILE A 104 11.88 -0.25 11.56
CA ILE A 104 12.61 0.73 12.39
C ILE A 104 13.16 0.06 13.65
N LYS A 105 12.37 -0.75 14.36
CA LYS A 105 12.83 -1.44 15.58
C LYS A 105 13.91 -2.49 15.33
N LEU A 106 13.90 -3.14 14.17
CA LEU A 106 14.87 -4.18 13.82
C LEU A 106 16.19 -3.61 13.31
N THR A 107 16.14 -2.51 12.55
CA THR A 107 17.29 -2.03 11.77
C THR A 107 17.64 -0.56 12.01
N GLY A 108 16.81 0.19 12.73
CA GLY A 108 16.97 1.62 13.00
C GLY A 108 16.38 2.55 11.95
N SER A 109 15.92 2.04 10.81
CA SER A 109 15.27 2.83 9.74
C SER A 109 14.32 1.99 8.90
N CYS A 110 13.48 2.62 8.08
CA CYS A 110 12.65 1.98 7.07
C CYS A 110 12.60 2.85 5.81
N HIS A 111 12.92 2.27 4.66
CA HIS A 111 12.84 2.92 3.36
C HIS A 111 12.03 2.05 2.39
N PHE A 112 11.15 2.67 1.61
CA PHE A 112 10.42 2.00 0.53
C PHE A 112 9.95 2.99 -0.53
N GLU A 113 9.70 2.47 -1.73
CA GLU A 113 9.13 3.21 -2.84
C GLU A 113 7.72 2.70 -3.16
N ALA A 114 6.83 3.62 -3.52
CA ALA A 114 5.49 3.32 -3.97
C ALA A 114 5.31 3.86 -5.40
N GLU A 115 4.75 3.02 -6.27
CA GLU A 115 4.28 3.46 -7.60
C GLU A 115 3.06 4.38 -7.41
N LEU A 116 2.98 5.49 -8.17
CA LEU A 116 1.81 6.37 -8.23
C LEU A 116 0.70 5.79 -9.11
#